data_AF-A0A6P7U219-F1
#
_entry.id   AF-A0A6P7U219-F1
#
_cell.length_a   1.000
_cell.length_b   1.000
_cell.length_c   1.000
_cell.angle_alpha   90.00
_cell.angle_beta   90.00
_cell.angle_gamma   90.00
#
_symmetry.space_group_name_H-M   'P 1'
#
loop_
_entity.id
_entity.type
_entity.pdbx_description
1 polymer ?
#
loop_
_entity_poly.entity_id
_entity_poly.type
_entity_poly.pdbx_seq_one_letter_code
_entity_poly.pdbx_strand_id
1 'polypeptide(L)'
;MMEMKRLTTESITFLMMKEKSKYSYSKEKPMFNVDEKREKHFSIPERSVLKISDTPQSVIFYNSLAHKRDTVVSVYVDSPFVIVRDPRGKIIPSQIDLFWTDRDSVSTDVYKVSFVMAIQALGICQYTIEKTHKLSTKKAVPSEITFYNSNMNMEHSSSVFTIKKSPSKPFSLENYYMKAGFSQATGLLQNITFKAEGITHPVSIKFVTYGTRKSSEKSGAYLFLPDGEGREVTIVDPFIRVIQGTVVSEVSVFVENVEHVVRLYNSPGADSLSLDIYNIVDIRDKLNFEMAMRVCSDIKSEDNSFHTDLNGFQMHRRKTYSKLPLQANYYPMPTAMFVENSQKQLNILSGQSLGAAYLKPGEMEVMLDRRLNQDDSRGLGQGVLDNKQTPNKFWLLLEIRKISPLLEMKNQVKPLSLLAHLTSLHLIHPLYVSPRNPDSSNIDLELLPSFSSTLDGSSSGLTCDVHLLNLRTLQNKDDDPSLKFVPQNSAALILHRFSFDCDFPNLGLSCTIGNGKVDLNSLFKDIKLKDIRSTSLSLLYESNSSLSQSHLFIKPNDISAFKITPY
;
A
#
# COMPACT_ATOMS: atom_id res chain seq x y z
N MET A 1 -1.98 18.10 6.26
CA MET A 1 -2.46 16.97 5.42
C MET A 1 -3.75 17.31 4.66
N MET A 2 -4.75 17.95 5.29
CA MET A 2 -6.03 18.30 4.64
C MET A 2 -5.86 19.30 3.48
N GLU A 3 -5.00 20.31 3.62
CA GLU A 3 -4.73 21.29 2.55
C GLU A 3 -4.06 20.67 1.32
N MET A 4 -3.13 19.72 1.51
CA MET A 4 -2.50 18.99 0.40
C MET A 4 -3.51 18.14 -0.37
N LYS A 5 -4.33 17.34 0.33
CA LYS A 5 -5.38 16.53 -0.32
C LYS A 5 -6.32 17.42 -1.13
N ARG A 6 -6.67 18.58 -0.58
CA ARG A 6 -7.52 19.55 -1.26
C ARG A 6 -6.85 20.15 -2.50
N LEU A 7 -5.60 20.61 -2.41
CA LEU A 7 -4.84 21.11 -3.57
C LEU A 7 -4.74 20.06 -4.68
N THR A 8 -4.49 18.80 -4.30
CA THR A 8 -4.48 17.66 -5.21
C THR A 8 -5.84 17.47 -5.88
N THR A 9 -6.94 17.43 -5.13
CA THR A 9 -8.30 17.30 -5.68
C THR A 9 -8.68 18.45 -6.62
N GLU A 10 -8.34 19.70 -6.29
CA GLU A 10 -8.60 20.86 -7.16
C GLU A 10 -7.78 20.78 -8.46
N SER A 11 -6.51 20.38 -8.36
CA SER A 11 -5.62 20.22 -9.53
C SER A 11 -6.10 19.09 -10.45
N ILE A 12 -6.51 17.96 -9.87
CA ILE A 12 -7.14 16.85 -10.58
C ILE A 12 -8.41 17.31 -11.30
N THR A 13 -9.26 18.06 -10.60
CA THR A 13 -10.52 18.59 -11.16
C THR A 13 -10.22 19.48 -12.36
N PHE A 14 -9.30 20.44 -12.21
CA PHE A 14 -8.90 21.34 -13.29
C PHE A 14 -8.37 20.59 -14.52
N LEU A 15 -7.54 19.56 -14.32
CA LEU A 15 -7.00 18.74 -15.42
C LEU A 15 -8.09 17.93 -16.15
N MET A 16 -9.15 17.55 -15.45
CA MET A 16 -10.27 16.79 -16.00
C MET A 16 -11.31 17.66 -16.69
N MET A 17 -11.30 18.98 -16.52
CA MET A 17 -12.28 19.86 -17.16
C MET A 17 -12.07 19.95 -18.67
N LYS A 18 -13.15 19.78 -19.46
CA LYS A 18 -13.11 20.01 -20.91
C LYS A 18 -12.82 21.48 -21.25
N GLU A 19 -13.48 22.39 -20.54
CA GLU A 19 -13.32 23.84 -20.72
C GLU A 19 -12.68 24.48 -19.48
N LYS A 20 -11.35 24.54 -19.47
CA LYS A 20 -10.57 25.07 -18.33
C LYS A 20 -10.91 26.52 -17.96
N SER A 21 -11.38 27.33 -18.89
CA SER A 21 -11.78 28.74 -18.66
C SER A 21 -12.99 28.89 -17.74
N LYS A 22 -13.80 27.83 -17.58
CA LYS A 22 -14.95 27.81 -16.66
C LYS A 22 -14.58 27.40 -15.24
N TYR A 23 -13.31 27.05 -14.99
CA TYR A 23 -12.89 26.67 -13.64
C TYR A 23 -13.01 27.85 -12.69
N SER A 24 -13.71 27.64 -11.58
CA SER A 24 -13.81 28.57 -10.48
C SER A 24 -13.58 27.82 -9.18
N TYR A 25 -12.63 28.32 -8.38
CA TYR A 25 -12.31 27.75 -7.08
C TYR A 25 -13.39 28.09 -6.06
N SER A 26 -13.94 27.08 -5.40
CA SER A 26 -14.89 27.24 -4.30
C SER A 26 -14.44 26.44 -3.09
N LYS A 27 -14.27 27.13 -1.95
CA LYS A 27 -13.90 26.46 -0.70
C LYS A 27 -15.03 25.76 0.00
N GLU A 28 -16.22 26.31 -0.10
CA GLU A 28 -17.40 25.78 0.56
C GLU A 28 -18.05 24.67 -0.26
N LYS A 29 -17.96 24.76 -1.59
CA LYS A 29 -18.61 23.84 -2.53
C LYS A 29 -17.62 23.33 -3.59
N PRO A 30 -16.55 22.60 -3.19
CA PRO A 30 -15.62 22.01 -4.16
C PRO A 30 -16.35 20.99 -5.03
N MET A 31 -15.86 20.75 -6.26
CA MET A 31 -16.50 19.79 -7.18
C MET A 31 -16.38 18.34 -6.73
N PHE A 32 -15.30 18.02 -6.03
CA PHE A 32 -15.00 16.70 -5.49
C PHE A 32 -14.57 16.81 -4.03
N ASN A 33 -14.97 15.82 -3.24
CA ASN A 33 -14.55 15.66 -1.86
C ASN A 33 -13.21 14.91 -1.80
N VAL A 34 -12.48 15.10 -0.70
CA VAL A 34 -11.32 14.26 -0.38
C VAL A 34 -11.79 12.86 0.04
N ASP A 35 -11.03 11.82 -0.34
CA ASP A 35 -11.37 10.42 -0.04
C ASP A 35 -11.66 10.18 1.44
N GLU A 36 -10.69 10.57 2.28
CA GLU A 36 -10.67 10.27 3.70
C GLU A 36 -10.81 11.54 4.54
N LYS A 37 -11.65 11.44 5.55
CA LYS A 37 -11.79 12.41 6.63
C LYS A 37 -11.21 11.81 7.91
N ARG A 38 -10.70 12.67 8.78
CA ARG A 38 -10.29 12.29 10.13
C ARG A 38 -10.98 13.24 11.09
N GLU A 39 -11.70 12.70 12.07
CA GLU A 39 -12.29 13.51 13.14
C GLU A 39 -11.18 14.17 13.96
N LYS A 40 -10.11 13.42 14.25
CA LYS A 40 -8.94 13.89 15.02
C LYS A 40 -7.65 13.49 14.32
N HIS A 41 -6.55 14.18 14.61
CA HIS A 41 -5.26 13.89 13.98
C HIS A 41 -4.78 12.44 14.20
N PHE A 42 -5.22 11.81 15.30
CA PHE A 42 -4.91 10.44 15.71
C PHE A 42 -6.02 9.42 15.42
N SER A 43 -7.17 9.82 14.87
CA SER A 43 -8.24 8.86 14.56
C SER A 43 -7.91 8.07 13.29
N ILE A 44 -8.39 6.83 13.21
CA ILE A 44 -8.36 6.06 11.96
C ILE A 44 -9.14 6.86 10.90
N PRO A 45 -8.62 7.00 9.67
CA PRO A 45 -9.31 7.72 8.62
C PRO A 45 -10.60 7.00 8.21
N GLU A 46 -11.68 7.77 8.08
CA GLU A 46 -12.96 7.32 7.53
C GLU A 46 -13.08 7.76 6.09
N ARG A 47 -13.57 6.88 5.22
CA ARG A 47 -13.82 7.24 3.82
C ARG A 47 -15.23 7.78 3.63
N SER A 48 -15.39 8.64 2.63
CA SER A 48 -16.69 9.19 2.28
C SER A 48 -17.63 8.13 1.70
N VAL A 49 -18.89 8.15 2.11
CA VAL A 49 -19.96 7.28 1.59
C VAL A 49 -20.70 7.99 0.47
N LEU A 50 -20.75 7.37 -0.70
CA LEU A 50 -21.49 7.84 -1.86
C LEU A 50 -22.99 7.63 -1.64
N LYS A 51 -23.76 8.71 -1.81
CA LYS A 51 -25.22 8.68 -1.73
C LYS A 51 -25.80 8.27 -3.08
N ILE A 52 -26.36 7.07 -3.14
CA ILE A 52 -26.90 6.49 -4.36
C ILE A 52 -28.31 7.03 -4.62
N SER A 53 -28.49 7.61 -5.79
CA SER A 53 -29.78 8.13 -6.27
C SER A 53 -30.01 7.70 -7.71
N ASP A 54 -31.08 8.18 -8.33
CA ASP A 54 -31.32 7.95 -9.76
C ASP A 54 -30.31 8.72 -10.65
N THR A 55 -29.58 9.69 -10.06
CA THR A 55 -28.45 10.36 -10.73
C THR A 55 -27.14 9.59 -10.48
N PRO A 56 -26.42 9.17 -11.55
CA PRO A 56 -25.15 8.49 -11.43
C PRO A 56 -24.11 9.28 -10.62
N GLN A 57 -23.40 8.61 -9.71
CA GLN A 57 -22.34 9.22 -8.91
C GLN A 57 -20.97 8.99 -9.56
N SER A 58 -20.21 10.07 -9.75
CA SER A 58 -18.86 9.98 -10.32
C SER A 58 -17.80 9.88 -9.22
N VAL A 59 -16.78 9.07 -9.46
CA VAL A 59 -15.60 8.98 -8.59
C VAL A 59 -14.37 9.15 -9.46
N ILE A 60 -13.53 10.12 -9.11
CA ILE A 60 -12.23 10.31 -9.77
C ILE A 60 -11.16 9.53 -9.02
N PHE A 61 -10.28 8.91 -9.79
CA PHE A 61 -9.07 8.25 -9.31
C PHE A 61 -7.86 8.93 -9.92
N TYR A 62 -6.80 9.11 -9.13
CA TYR A 62 -5.52 9.60 -9.59
C TYR A 62 -4.38 8.68 -9.15
N ASN A 63 -3.54 8.33 -10.13
CA ASN A 63 -2.33 7.56 -9.94
C ASN A 63 -1.11 8.49 -9.89
N SER A 64 -0.50 8.65 -8.72
CA SER A 64 0.71 9.46 -8.57
C SER A 64 1.98 8.76 -9.05
N LEU A 65 1.92 7.47 -9.36
CA LEU A 65 3.06 6.74 -9.90
C LEU A 65 3.16 6.97 -11.41
N ALA A 66 4.39 7.08 -11.90
CA ALA A 66 4.69 7.20 -13.32
C ALA A 66 4.66 5.86 -14.07
N HIS A 67 3.96 4.86 -13.53
CA HIS A 67 3.70 3.56 -14.14
C HIS A 67 2.21 3.32 -14.24
N LYS A 68 1.75 2.68 -15.33
CA LYS A 68 0.38 2.17 -15.41
C LYS A 68 0.09 1.22 -14.24
N ARG A 69 -1.14 1.22 -13.71
CA ARG A 69 -1.57 0.29 -12.68
C ARG A 69 -2.84 -0.41 -13.11
N ASP A 70 -2.87 -1.73 -12.92
CA ASP A 70 -4.09 -2.54 -12.90
C ASP A 70 -4.22 -3.03 -11.46
N THR A 71 -5.28 -2.64 -10.73
CA THR A 71 -5.38 -2.90 -9.28
C THR A 71 -6.82 -2.88 -8.80
N VAL A 72 -7.10 -3.54 -7.68
CA VAL A 72 -8.42 -3.46 -7.02
C VAL A 72 -8.56 -2.15 -6.27
N VAL A 73 -9.67 -1.45 -6.51
CA VAL A 73 -10.09 -0.28 -5.73
C VAL A 73 -11.40 -0.56 -5.03
N SER A 74 -11.67 0.17 -3.95
CA SER A 74 -12.93 0.07 -3.21
C SER A 74 -13.49 1.45 -2.89
N VAL A 75 -14.79 1.62 -3.13
CA VAL A 75 -15.57 2.81 -2.74
C VAL A 75 -16.71 2.39 -1.82
N TYR A 76 -17.22 3.32 -1.02
CA TYR A 76 -18.33 3.06 -0.10
C TYR A 76 -19.60 3.73 -0.59
N VAL A 77 -20.72 3.02 -0.48
CA VAL A 77 -22.04 3.42 -0.99
C VAL A 77 -23.09 3.16 0.09
N ASP A 78 -24.21 3.86 0.04
CA ASP A 78 -25.32 3.68 0.99
C ASP A 78 -26.40 2.67 0.54
N SER A 79 -26.18 2.01 -0.60
CA SER A 79 -27.07 0.99 -1.13
C SER A 79 -26.28 -0.14 -1.79
N PRO A 80 -26.63 -1.42 -1.58
CA PRO A 80 -25.93 -2.53 -2.20
C PRO A 80 -26.33 -2.71 -3.68
N PHE A 81 -27.38 -2.02 -4.14
CA PHE A 81 -27.92 -2.16 -5.49
C PHE A 81 -27.27 -1.16 -6.45
N VAL A 82 -26.02 -1.40 -6.77
CA VAL A 82 -25.24 -0.56 -7.68
C VAL A 82 -24.56 -1.34 -8.80
N ILE A 83 -24.23 -0.65 -9.88
CA ILE A 83 -23.33 -1.12 -10.94
C ILE A 83 -22.23 -0.09 -11.17
N VAL A 84 -21.07 -0.57 -11.64
CA VAL A 84 -19.90 0.27 -11.92
C VAL A 84 -19.69 0.37 -13.42
N ARG A 85 -19.48 1.60 -13.92
CA ARG A 85 -19.04 1.86 -15.29
C ARG A 85 -17.63 2.40 -15.33
N ASP A 86 -16.88 1.91 -16.30
CA ASP A 86 -15.55 2.40 -16.63
C ASP A 86 -15.61 3.79 -17.30
N PRO A 87 -14.46 4.44 -17.53
CA PRO A 87 -14.40 5.74 -18.21
C PRO A 87 -15.01 5.76 -19.63
N ARG A 88 -15.21 4.60 -20.26
CA ARG A 88 -15.81 4.48 -21.60
C ARG A 88 -17.32 4.22 -21.53
N GLY A 89 -17.90 4.24 -20.33
CA GLY A 89 -19.31 3.97 -20.07
C GLY A 89 -19.67 2.48 -20.09
N LYS A 90 -18.70 1.56 -20.15
CA LYS A 90 -18.95 0.12 -20.14
C LYS A 90 -19.15 -0.36 -18.72
N ILE A 91 -20.19 -1.18 -18.49
CA ILE A 91 -20.39 -1.84 -17.19
C ILE A 91 -19.30 -2.88 -16.97
N ILE A 92 -18.63 -2.83 -15.82
CA ILE A 92 -17.58 -3.76 -15.43
C ILE A 92 -18.01 -4.65 -14.26
N PRO A 93 -17.40 -5.84 -14.10
CA PRO A 93 -17.60 -6.67 -12.92
C PRO A 93 -17.18 -5.94 -11.64
N SER A 94 -18.01 -6.06 -10.61
CA SER A 94 -17.79 -5.52 -9.29
C SER A 94 -18.26 -6.50 -8.22
N GLN A 95 -17.67 -6.39 -7.04
CA GLN A 95 -18.04 -7.11 -5.84
C GLN A 95 -18.68 -6.14 -4.85
N ILE A 96 -19.74 -6.59 -4.19
CA ILE A 96 -20.39 -5.86 -3.11
C ILE A 96 -20.12 -6.61 -1.81
N ASP A 97 -19.68 -5.90 -0.78
CA ASP A 97 -19.47 -6.43 0.57
C ASP A 97 -20.27 -5.62 1.60
N LEU A 98 -20.60 -6.27 2.72
CA LEU A 98 -21.07 -5.59 3.93
C LEU A 98 -19.97 -4.68 4.49
N PHE A 99 -20.38 -3.57 5.12
CA PHE A 99 -19.48 -2.71 5.86
C PHE A 99 -19.48 -3.09 7.34
N TRP A 100 -18.33 -3.56 7.83
CA TRP A 100 -18.16 -3.98 9.21
C TRP A 100 -17.78 -2.79 10.08
N THR A 101 -18.54 -2.56 11.15
CA THR A 101 -18.23 -1.52 12.14
C THR A 101 -17.49 -2.09 13.35
N ASP A 102 -17.57 -3.41 13.54
CA ASP A 102 -16.83 -4.17 14.56
C ASP A 102 -16.62 -5.61 14.05
N ARG A 103 -16.15 -6.52 14.90
CA ARG A 103 -15.90 -7.93 14.60
C ARG A 103 -17.15 -8.65 14.09
N ASP A 104 -18.31 -8.35 14.68
CA ASP A 104 -19.57 -9.05 14.46
C ASP A 104 -20.73 -8.12 14.10
N SER A 105 -20.50 -6.81 14.13
CA SER A 105 -21.50 -5.78 13.82
C SER A 105 -21.29 -5.22 12.41
N VAL A 106 -22.40 -5.04 11.68
CA VAL A 106 -22.45 -4.49 10.33
C VAL A 106 -23.27 -3.21 10.28
N SER A 107 -22.88 -2.30 9.41
CA SER A 107 -23.75 -1.17 9.04
C SER A 107 -24.90 -1.65 8.17
N THR A 108 -26.09 -1.08 8.39
CA THR A 108 -27.27 -1.28 7.52
C THR A 108 -27.30 -0.31 6.35
N ASP A 109 -26.51 0.75 6.41
CA ASP A 109 -26.62 1.92 5.53
C ASP A 109 -25.31 2.19 4.76
N VAL A 110 -24.32 1.30 4.88
CA VAL A 110 -23.03 1.42 4.20
C VAL A 110 -22.61 0.05 3.67
N TYR A 111 -22.14 0.05 2.43
CA TYR A 111 -21.63 -1.12 1.72
C TYR A 111 -20.33 -0.75 1.02
N LYS A 112 -19.48 -1.75 0.80
CA LYS A 112 -18.21 -1.59 0.08
C LYS A 112 -18.36 -2.17 -1.33
N VAL A 113 -17.96 -1.41 -2.33
CA VAL A 113 -17.98 -1.82 -3.75
C VAL A 113 -16.54 -1.91 -4.22
N SER A 114 -16.10 -3.11 -4.56
CA SER A 114 -14.73 -3.37 -5.02
C SER A 114 -14.72 -3.77 -6.50
N PHE A 115 -13.80 -3.22 -7.28
CA PHE A 115 -13.67 -3.53 -8.71
C PHE A 115 -12.23 -3.38 -9.18
N VAL A 116 -11.88 -4.06 -10.27
CA VAL A 116 -10.56 -3.92 -10.91
C VAL A 116 -10.54 -2.66 -11.75
N MET A 117 -9.57 -1.81 -11.50
CA MET A 117 -9.35 -0.56 -12.21
C MET A 117 -8.03 -0.60 -12.98
N ALA A 118 -8.07 -0.15 -14.23
CA ALA A 118 -6.89 0.19 -15.01
C ALA A 118 -6.72 1.72 -15.05
N ILE A 119 -5.53 2.22 -14.71
CA ILE A 119 -5.20 3.65 -14.70
C ILE A 119 -3.79 3.87 -15.23
N GLN A 120 -3.60 4.91 -16.04
CA GLN A 120 -2.31 5.21 -16.67
C GLN A 120 -1.31 5.82 -15.68
N ALA A 121 -0.04 5.84 -16.08
CA ALA A 121 1.03 6.56 -15.40
C ALA A 121 0.68 8.06 -15.26
N LEU A 122 0.81 8.62 -14.04
CA LEU A 122 0.39 9.99 -13.73
C LEU A 122 -1.05 10.31 -14.16
N GLY A 123 -1.86 9.26 -14.35
CA GLY A 123 -3.16 9.34 -14.99
C GLY A 123 -4.27 9.64 -14.02
N ILE A 124 -5.33 10.23 -14.55
CA ILE A 124 -6.59 10.50 -13.87
C ILE A 124 -7.70 9.80 -14.67
N CYS A 125 -8.63 9.13 -13.99
CA CYS A 125 -9.80 8.56 -14.65
C CYS A 125 -11.05 8.67 -13.79
N GLN A 126 -12.20 8.74 -14.45
CA GLN A 126 -13.50 8.81 -13.82
C GLN A 126 -14.25 7.49 -14.01
N TYR A 127 -14.68 6.89 -12.91
CA TYR A 127 -15.65 5.79 -12.91
C TYR A 127 -17.00 6.31 -12.42
N THR A 128 -18.07 5.63 -12.83
CA THR A 128 -19.43 6.00 -12.48
C THR A 128 -20.12 4.87 -11.73
N ILE A 129 -20.74 5.19 -10.61
CA ILE A 129 -21.54 4.29 -9.78
C ILE A 129 -23.02 4.63 -10.01
N GLU A 130 -23.78 3.67 -10.53
CA GLU A 130 -25.19 3.84 -10.88
C GLU A 130 -26.07 2.93 -10.03
N LYS A 131 -27.22 3.45 -9.62
CA LYS A 131 -28.27 2.66 -8.99
C LYS A 131 -28.80 1.61 -9.96
N THR A 132 -29.08 0.41 -9.45
CA THR A 132 -29.82 -0.63 -10.16
C THR A 132 -31.01 -1.09 -9.32
N HIS A 133 -32.05 -1.63 -9.93
CA HIS A 133 -33.20 -2.18 -9.20
C HIS A 133 -32.99 -3.62 -8.75
N LYS A 134 -32.02 -4.32 -9.35
CA LYS A 134 -31.70 -5.72 -9.02
C LYS A 134 -30.19 -5.92 -9.03
N LEU A 135 -29.71 -6.67 -8.04
CA LEU A 135 -28.35 -7.18 -8.07
C LEU A 135 -28.21 -8.17 -9.22
N SER A 136 -27.17 -7.98 -10.03
CA SER A 136 -26.86 -8.84 -11.15
C SER A 136 -25.68 -9.72 -10.75
N THR A 137 -25.93 -11.02 -10.63
CA THR A 137 -24.91 -12.04 -10.30
C THR A 137 -23.74 -12.13 -11.29
N LYS A 138 -23.79 -11.38 -12.40
CA LYS A 138 -22.68 -11.28 -13.39
C LYS A 138 -21.97 -9.92 -13.39
N LYS A 139 -22.57 -8.86 -12.83
CA LYS A 139 -22.06 -7.48 -12.91
C LYS A 139 -21.71 -6.89 -11.53
N ALA A 140 -22.53 -7.18 -10.52
CA ALA A 140 -22.34 -6.75 -9.15
C ALA A 140 -22.66 -7.92 -8.23
N VAL A 141 -21.61 -8.61 -7.76
CA VAL A 141 -21.71 -9.89 -7.07
C VAL A 141 -21.54 -9.68 -5.57
N PRO A 142 -22.54 -9.99 -4.73
CA PRO A 142 -22.37 -10.01 -3.28
C PRO A 142 -21.34 -11.05 -2.87
N SER A 143 -20.52 -10.75 -1.88
CA SER A 143 -19.65 -11.75 -1.25
C SER A 143 -20.42 -12.74 -0.37
N GLU A 144 -19.77 -13.88 -0.15
CA GLU A 144 -20.17 -14.86 0.85
C GLU A 144 -19.34 -14.65 2.13
N ILE A 145 -20.02 -14.66 3.28
CA ILE A 145 -19.40 -14.46 4.59
C ILE A 145 -19.53 -15.74 5.41
N THR A 146 -18.44 -16.20 5.99
CA THR A 146 -18.44 -17.34 6.91
C THR A 146 -17.81 -16.95 8.23
N PHE A 147 -18.54 -17.17 9.32
CA PHE A 147 -18.02 -17.01 10.68
C PHE A 147 -17.56 -18.34 11.27
N TYR A 148 -16.43 -18.28 11.97
CA TYR A 148 -15.91 -19.35 12.81
C TYR A 148 -15.79 -18.85 14.25
N ASN A 149 -15.99 -19.75 15.21
CA ASN A 149 -15.96 -19.46 16.65
C ASN A 149 -16.88 -18.30 17.08
N SER A 150 -18.01 -18.12 16.37
CA SER A 150 -18.99 -17.07 16.66
C SER A 150 -20.19 -17.63 17.44
N ASN A 151 -20.64 -16.92 18.46
CA ASN A 151 -21.87 -17.22 19.21
C ASN A 151 -23.11 -16.49 18.67
N MET A 152 -22.99 -15.78 17.54
CA MET A 152 -24.13 -15.07 16.97
C MET A 152 -25.23 -16.01 16.49
N ASN A 153 -26.46 -15.68 16.89
CA ASN A 153 -27.67 -16.24 16.30
C ASN A 153 -27.96 -15.50 14.99
N MET A 154 -27.84 -16.22 13.88
CA MET A 154 -27.99 -15.66 12.54
C MET A 154 -29.46 -15.47 12.19
N GLU A 155 -30.06 -14.33 12.55
CA GLU A 155 -31.41 -13.94 12.11
C GLU A 155 -31.40 -12.73 11.14
N HIS A 156 -30.29 -12.47 10.44
CA HIS A 156 -30.29 -11.50 9.34
C HIS A 156 -30.67 -12.16 8.01
N SER A 157 -31.90 -12.69 7.90
CA SER A 157 -32.45 -13.24 6.65
C SER A 157 -33.02 -12.18 5.70
N SER A 158 -32.71 -10.90 5.90
CA SER A 158 -33.17 -9.78 5.06
C SER A 158 -32.11 -9.24 4.10
N SER A 159 -30.91 -9.81 4.09
CA SER A 159 -29.78 -9.27 3.31
C SER A 159 -29.55 -10.07 2.02
N VAL A 160 -29.14 -9.38 0.95
CA VAL A 160 -28.69 -9.96 -0.32
C VAL A 160 -27.39 -10.77 -0.21
N PHE A 161 -26.80 -10.85 0.98
CA PHE A 161 -25.55 -11.51 1.27
C PHE A 161 -25.80 -12.87 1.89
N THR A 162 -24.96 -13.84 1.54
CA THR A 162 -24.99 -15.16 2.16
C THR A 162 -24.05 -15.15 3.34
N ILE A 163 -24.60 -15.33 4.55
CA ILE A 163 -23.80 -15.44 5.78
C ILE A 163 -24.02 -16.82 6.39
N LYS A 164 -22.92 -17.53 6.66
CA LYS A 164 -22.93 -18.90 7.20
C LYS A 164 -22.09 -18.96 8.46
N LYS A 165 -22.44 -19.89 9.35
CA LYS A 165 -21.57 -20.33 10.43
C LYS A 165 -20.96 -21.67 10.06
N SER A 166 -19.65 -21.78 10.17
CA SER A 166 -18.94 -23.03 9.89
C SER A 166 -18.00 -23.32 11.06
N PRO A 167 -18.30 -24.30 11.92
CA PRO A 167 -17.45 -24.56 13.09
C PRO A 167 -16.20 -25.38 12.76
N SER A 168 -16.07 -25.99 11.56
CA SER A 168 -15.10 -27.08 11.39
C SER A 168 -14.56 -27.38 9.98
N LYS A 169 -14.65 -26.44 9.03
CA LYS A 169 -14.07 -26.63 7.69
C LYS A 169 -12.79 -25.81 7.49
N PRO A 170 -11.70 -26.41 6.95
CA PRO A 170 -10.55 -25.63 6.54
C PRO A 170 -10.96 -24.60 5.48
N PHE A 171 -10.33 -23.43 5.52
CA PHE A 171 -10.62 -22.37 4.58
C PHE A 171 -9.32 -21.78 4.02
N SER A 172 -9.46 -21.15 2.87
CA SER A 172 -8.37 -20.57 2.11
C SER A 172 -8.88 -19.41 1.29
N LEU A 173 -7.98 -18.48 0.99
CA LEU A 173 -8.19 -17.47 -0.04
C LEU A 173 -7.51 -17.95 -1.32
N GLU A 174 -8.11 -17.72 -2.49
CA GLU A 174 -7.47 -18.03 -3.76
C GLU A 174 -7.76 -16.99 -4.83
N ASN A 175 -6.81 -16.83 -5.75
CA ASN A 175 -6.98 -16.10 -6.99
C ASN A 175 -6.44 -16.94 -8.17
N TYR A 176 -6.12 -16.30 -9.28
CA TYR A 176 -5.54 -16.97 -10.44
C TYR A 176 -4.14 -17.55 -10.17
N TYR A 177 -3.30 -16.85 -9.39
CA TYR A 177 -1.88 -17.18 -9.21
C TYR A 177 -1.60 -18.07 -8.00
N MET A 178 -2.32 -17.86 -6.90
CA MET A 178 -2.00 -18.47 -5.61
C MET A 178 -3.21 -18.82 -4.76
N LYS A 179 -2.96 -19.65 -3.77
CA LYS A 179 -3.88 -20.01 -2.69
C LYS A 179 -3.18 -19.82 -1.35
N ALA A 180 -3.80 -19.10 -0.44
CA ALA A 180 -3.33 -18.91 0.93
C ALA A 180 -4.17 -19.78 1.89
N GLY A 181 -3.53 -20.70 2.61
CA GLY A 181 -4.18 -21.57 3.59
C GLY A 181 -4.06 -21.04 5.01
N PHE A 182 -5.12 -21.20 5.79
CA PHE A 182 -5.23 -20.66 7.15
C PHE A 182 -5.51 -21.75 8.18
N SER A 183 -4.99 -21.53 9.38
CA SER A 183 -5.26 -22.35 10.55
C SER A 183 -6.73 -22.27 10.92
N GLN A 184 -7.41 -23.41 11.02
CA GLN A 184 -8.78 -23.43 11.53
C GLN A 184 -8.85 -23.01 13.01
N ALA A 185 -7.84 -23.36 13.80
CA ALA A 185 -7.82 -23.11 15.24
C ALA A 185 -7.53 -21.64 15.57
N THR A 186 -6.67 -20.98 14.78
CA THR A 186 -6.20 -19.61 15.09
C THR A 186 -6.63 -18.58 14.06
N GLY A 187 -7.11 -18.99 12.89
CA GLY A 187 -7.43 -18.12 11.77
C GLY A 187 -6.21 -17.53 11.04
N LEU A 188 -4.99 -17.76 11.53
CA LEU A 188 -3.77 -17.17 10.98
C LEU A 188 -3.25 -17.96 9.77
N LEU A 189 -2.52 -17.27 8.88
CA LEU A 189 -1.88 -17.86 7.71
C LEU A 189 -0.97 -19.05 8.12
N GLN A 190 -0.95 -20.10 7.30
CA GLN A 190 -0.11 -21.29 7.49
C GLN A 190 0.73 -21.64 6.26
N ASN A 191 0.22 -21.38 5.07
CA ASN A 191 0.91 -21.73 3.83
C ASN A 191 0.46 -20.86 2.65
N ILE A 192 1.34 -20.81 1.64
CA ILE A 192 1.08 -20.22 0.34
C ILE A 192 1.37 -21.28 -0.72
N THR A 193 0.40 -21.54 -1.58
CA THR A 193 0.51 -22.46 -2.72
C THR A 193 0.51 -21.66 -4.01
N PHE A 194 1.53 -21.83 -4.85
CA PHE A 194 1.51 -21.31 -6.21
C PHE A 194 0.76 -22.28 -7.12
N LYS A 195 -0.24 -21.78 -7.84
CA LYS A 195 -1.17 -22.64 -8.61
C LYS A 195 -0.57 -23.18 -9.90
N ALA A 196 0.40 -22.48 -10.48
CA ALA A 196 1.06 -22.92 -11.71
C ALA A 196 1.90 -24.18 -11.49
N GLU A 197 2.66 -24.24 -10.38
CA GLU A 197 3.50 -25.39 -10.03
C GLU A 197 2.79 -26.40 -9.14
N GLY A 198 1.70 -26.02 -8.48
CA GLY A 198 1.00 -26.84 -7.47
C GLY A 198 1.81 -27.05 -6.19
N ILE A 199 2.86 -26.27 -5.97
CA ILE A 199 3.77 -26.40 -4.83
C ILE A 199 3.26 -25.54 -3.67
N THR A 200 3.19 -26.15 -2.49
CA THR A 200 2.81 -25.48 -1.23
C THR A 200 4.05 -25.17 -0.40
N HIS A 201 4.13 -23.93 0.08
CA HIS A 201 5.22 -23.44 0.91
C HIS A 201 4.72 -23.11 2.31
N PRO A 202 5.37 -23.63 3.37
CA PRO A 202 5.00 -23.27 4.74
C PRO A 202 5.41 -21.83 5.01
N VAL A 203 4.41 -20.97 5.21
CA VAL A 203 4.59 -19.56 5.56
C VAL A 203 3.47 -19.23 6.53
N SER A 204 3.81 -19.04 7.80
CA SER A 204 2.83 -18.86 8.87
C SER A 204 3.03 -17.55 9.61
N ILE A 205 1.93 -17.01 10.13
CA ILE A 205 1.93 -15.78 10.94
C ILE A 205 1.67 -16.14 12.40
N LYS A 206 2.41 -15.48 13.28
CA LYS A 206 2.26 -15.51 14.74
C LYS A 206 2.36 -14.11 15.31
N PHE A 207 1.89 -13.93 16.54
CA PHE A 207 2.13 -12.73 17.33
C PHE A 207 2.98 -13.07 18.53
N VAL A 208 3.92 -12.19 18.87
CA VAL A 208 4.79 -12.37 20.03
C VAL A 208 4.86 -11.09 20.86
N THR A 209 5.19 -11.25 22.13
CA THR A 209 5.24 -10.16 23.10
C THR A 209 6.53 -10.17 23.89
N TYR A 210 6.99 -8.97 24.22
CA TYR A 210 8.14 -8.69 25.07
C TYR A 210 7.72 -7.85 26.27
N GLY A 211 8.30 -8.16 27.43
CA GLY A 211 8.24 -7.27 28.58
C GLY A 211 9.50 -6.41 28.65
N THR A 212 9.68 -5.72 29.77
CA THR A 212 10.91 -4.95 30.03
C THR A 212 11.70 -5.55 31.19
N ARG A 213 13.02 -5.39 31.16
CA ARG A 213 13.90 -5.86 32.24
C ARG A 213 13.46 -5.34 33.62
N LYS A 214 13.72 -6.13 34.66
CA LYS A 214 13.48 -5.75 36.06
C LYS A 214 14.60 -4.88 36.66
N SER A 215 15.71 -4.69 35.94
CA SER A 215 16.86 -3.86 36.35
C SER A 215 16.53 -2.36 36.38
N SER A 216 17.49 -1.55 36.84
CA SER A 216 17.41 -0.08 36.75
C SER A 216 17.31 0.41 35.31
N GLU A 217 18.04 -0.21 34.38
CA GLU A 217 17.89 0.03 32.95
C GLU A 217 16.69 -0.75 32.40
N LYS A 218 15.76 0.00 31.80
CA LYS A 218 14.49 -0.51 31.25
C LYS A 218 14.25 0.03 29.85
N SER A 219 13.34 -0.61 29.14
CA SER A 219 12.80 -0.12 27.87
C SER A 219 12.12 1.23 28.10
N GLY A 220 12.27 2.14 27.15
CA GLY A 220 11.52 3.41 27.08
C GLY A 220 11.42 3.85 25.63
N ALA A 221 11.20 5.13 25.36
CA ALA A 221 10.99 5.61 23.98
C ALA A 221 12.14 5.27 23.01
N TYR A 222 13.39 5.22 23.49
CA TYR A 222 14.59 4.99 22.68
C TYR A 222 15.13 3.58 22.84
N LEU A 223 15.16 3.07 24.08
CA LEU A 223 15.77 1.78 24.37
C LEU A 223 14.76 0.65 24.24
N PHE A 224 15.15 -0.42 23.53
CA PHE A 224 14.50 -1.72 23.62
C PHE A 224 15.35 -2.63 24.52
N LEU A 225 14.88 -2.88 25.74
CA LEU A 225 15.55 -3.74 26.72
C LEU A 225 14.57 -4.83 27.18
N PRO A 226 14.39 -5.88 26.35
CA PRO A 226 13.42 -6.92 26.65
C PRO A 226 13.82 -7.76 27.87
N ASP A 227 12.80 -8.35 28.51
CA ASP A 227 12.94 -9.27 29.65
C ASP A 227 13.35 -10.70 29.26
N GLY A 228 13.46 -11.00 27.96
CA GLY A 228 13.86 -12.30 27.45
C GLY A 228 13.56 -12.46 25.95
N GLU A 229 13.48 -13.71 25.50
CA GLU A 229 12.97 -14.02 24.16
C GLU A 229 11.47 -13.70 24.05
N GLY A 230 11.01 -13.44 22.82
CA GLY A 230 9.61 -13.11 22.56
C GLY A 230 8.69 -14.28 22.87
N ARG A 231 7.66 -14.02 23.68
CA ARG A 231 6.65 -15.01 24.07
C ARG A 231 5.53 -15.04 23.05
N GLU A 232 5.28 -16.20 22.44
CA GLU A 232 4.16 -16.37 21.51
C GLU A 232 2.83 -16.12 22.22
N VAL A 233 1.96 -15.32 21.60
CA VAL A 233 0.60 -15.07 22.09
C VAL A 233 -0.20 -16.36 21.93
N THR A 234 -0.77 -16.85 23.02
CA THR A 234 -1.64 -18.02 22.99
C THR A 234 -3.01 -17.60 22.46
N ILE A 235 -3.42 -18.17 21.33
CA ILE A 235 -4.68 -17.87 20.66
C ILE A 235 -5.60 -19.09 20.84
N VAL A 236 -6.72 -18.90 21.53
CA VAL A 236 -7.71 -19.95 21.80
C VAL A 236 -9.05 -19.46 21.25
N ASP A 237 -9.63 -20.22 20.32
CA ASP A 237 -10.94 -19.99 19.71
C ASP A 237 -11.23 -18.52 19.33
N PRO A 238 -10.34 -17.85 18.56
CA PRO A 238 -10.54 -16.46 18.18
C PRO A 238 -11.76 -16.35 17.26
N PHE A 239 -12.45 -15.21 17.29
CA PHE A 239 -13.46 -14.92 16.29
C PHE A 239 -12.79 -14.77 14.92
N ILE A 240 -13.28 -15.51 13.92
CA ILE A 240 -12.76 -15.44 12.55
C ILE A 240 -13.91 -15.13 11.61
N ARG A 241 -13.67 -14.18 10.72
CA ARG A 241 -14.57 -13.79 9.64
C ARG A 241 -13.86 -14.02 8.31
N VAL A 242 -14.44 -14.88 7.48
CA VAL A 242 -13.95 -15.14 6.13
C VAL A 242 -14.94 -14.53 5.13
N ILE A 243 -14.45 -13.66 4.26
CA ILE A 243 -15.21 -13.05 3.17
C ILE A 243 -14.66 -13.62 1.87
N GLN A 244 -15.50 -14.32 1.12
CA GLN A 244 -15.17 -14.85 -0.20
C GLN A 244 -15.89 -14.05 -1.27
N GLY A 245 -15.12 -13.48 -2.20
CA GLY A 245 -15.64 -12.63 -3.25
C GLY A 245 -14.88 -12.79 -4.56
N THR A 246 -15.48 -12.30 -5.64
CA THR A 246 -14.96 -12.47 -7.01
C THR A 246 -13.78 -11.54 -7.33
N VAL A 247 -13.64 -10.43 -6.61
CA VAL A 247 -12.60 -9.40 -6.80
C VAL A 247 -11.61 -9.38 -5.65
N VAL A 248 -12.08 -9.58 -4.42
CA VAL A 248 -11.25 -9.63 -3.22
C VAL A 248 -11.83 -10.65 -2.24
N SER A 249 -10.95 -11.44 -1.64
CA SER A 249 -11.31 -12.30 -0.51
C SER A 249 -10.45 -11.95 0.70
N GLU A 250 -11.00 -12.10 1.90
CA GLU A 250 -10.44 -11.61 3.16
C GLU A 250 -10.62 -12.63 4.29
N VAL A 251 -9.62 -12.75 5.16
CA VAL A 251 -9.75 -13.38 6.48
C VAL A 251 -9.45 -12.31 7.53
N SER A 252 -10.43 -12.00 8.38
CA SER A 252 -10.25 -11.18 9.57
C SER A 252 -10.22 -12.09 10.80
N VAL A 253 -9.22 -11.91 11.67
CA VAL A 253 -9.04 -12.64 12.93
C VAL A 253 -8.93 -11.62 14.06
N PHE A 254 -9.71 -11.81 15.11
CA PHE A 254 -9.72 -10.92 16.27
C PHE A 254 -9.06 -11.63 17.43
N VAL A 255 -7.78 -11.33 17.65
CA VAL A 255 -7.00 -11.85 18.77
C VAL A 255 -6.80 -10.75 19.81
N GLU A 256 -6.32 -11.11 21.01
CA GLU A 256 -6.09 -10.11 22.06
C GLU A 256 -5.16 -8.99 21.56
N ASN A 257 -5.65 -7.75 21.62
CA ASN A 257 -4.94 -6.52 21.23
C ASN A 257 -4.66 -6.35 19.72
N VAL A 258 -5.10 -7.26 18.85
CA VAL A 258 -4.90 -7.16 17.40
C VAL A 258 -6.13 -7.62 16.62
N GLU A 259 -6.67 -6.72 15.78
CA GLU A 259 -7.46 -7.11 14.62
C GLU A 259 -6.50 -7.38 13.46
N HIS A 260 -6.35 -8.65 13.07
CA HIS A 260 -5.47 -9.10 12.00
C HIS A 260 -6.27 -9.45 10.77
N VAL A 261 -5.94 -8.83 9.64
CA VAL A 261 -6.63 -9.05 8.38
C VAL A 261 -5.64 -9.45 7.30
N VAL A 262 -5.95 -10.52 6.57
CA VAL A 262 -5.23 -10.94 5.35
C VAL A 262 -6.18 -10.89 4.17
N ARG A 263 -5.79 -10.18 3.11
CA ARG A 263 -6.54 -10.07 1.86
C ARG A 263 -5.76 -10.67 0.71
N LEU A 264 -6.50 -11.28 -0.21
CA LEU A 264 -5.99 -11.71 -1.51
C LEU A 264 -6.86 -11.09 -2.59
N TYR A 265 -6.23 -10.29 -3.45
CA TYR A 265 -6.89 -9.63 -4.57
C TYR A 265 -6.93 -10.54 -5.80
N ASN A 266 -7.97 -10.37 -6.61
CA ASN A 266 -8.14 -11.04 -7.90
C ASN A 266 -8.16 -9.99 -9.02
N SER A 267 -6.97 -9.62 -9.44
CA SER A 267 -6.65 -8.64 -10.49
C SER A 267 -5.59 -9.22 -11.44
N PRO A 268 -5.38 -8.62 -12.62
CA PRO A 268 -4.24 -8.97 -13.47
C PRO A 268 -2.92 -8.29 -13.06
N GLY A 269 -2.94 -7.46 -12.01
CA GLY A 269 -1.79 -6.66 -11.59
C GLY A 269 -0.96 -7.29 -10.45
N ALA A 270 0.10 -6.58 -10.06
CA ALA A 270 1.03 -6.99 -9.02
C ALA A 270 0.39 -7.20 -7.63
N ASP A 271 -0.74 -6.54 -7.34
CA ASP A 271 -1.50 -6.70 -6.08
C ASP A 271 -2.09 -8.11 -5.90
N SER A 272 -2.14 -8.92 -6.97
CA SER A 272 -2.59 -10.32 -6.92
C SER A 272 -1.46 -11.33 -6.68
N LEU A 273 -0.21 -10.88 -6.59
CA LEU A 273 0.97 -11.73 -6.40
C LEU A 273 1.49 -11.72 -4.96
N SER A 274 0.81 -11.04 -4.06
CA SER A 274 1.17 -10.93 -2.64
C SER A 274 -0.07 -10.88 -1.76
N LEU A 275 0.13 -11.12 -0.46
CA LEU A 275 -0.93 -11.02 0.54
C LEU A 275 -0.88 -9.64 1.20
N ASP A 276 -2.00 -8.91 1.15
CA ASP A 276 -2.17 -7.64 1.87
C ASP A 276 -2.53 -7.96 3.32
N ILE A 277 -1.68 -7.52 4.24
CA ILE A 277 -1.82 -7.73 5.67
C ILE A 277 -2.10 -6.38 6.33
N TYR A 278 -3.16 -6.34 7.13
CA TYR A 278 -3.56 -5.17 7.87
C TYR A 278 -3.79 -5.52 9.34
N ASN A 279 -3.03 -4.90 10.23
CA ASN A 279 -3.14 -5.10 11.67
C ASN A 279 -3.58 -3.80 12.35
N ILE A 280 -4.74 -3.78 13.01
CA ILE A 280 -5.05 -2.72 13.96
C ILE A 280 -4.60 -3.20 15.34
N VAL A 281 -3.59 -2.53 15.90
CA VAL A 281 -3.06 -2.84 17.22
C VAL A 281 -3.62 -1.89 18.27
N ASP A 282 -4.06 -2.44 19.39
CA ASP A 282 -4.60 -1.69 20.53
C ASP A 282 -4.05 -2.25 21.84
N ILE A 283 -2.98 -1.63 22.34
CA ILE A 283 -2.29 -2.04 23.58
C ILE A 283 -2.45 -1.01 24.71
N ARG A 284 -3.46 -0.14 24.63
CA ARG A 284 -3.66 0.99 25.56
C ARG A 284 -3.87 0.57 27.01
N ASP A 285 -4.43 -0.62 27.21
CA ASP A 285 -4.70 -1.23 28.51
C ASP A 285 -3.47 -1.98 29.08
N LYS A 286 -2.39 -2.10 28.32
CA LYS A 286 -1.19 -2.85 28.73
C LYS A 286 -0.20 -2.00 29.52
N LEU A 287 0.75 -2.67 30.16
CA LEU A 287 1.86 -2.06 30.89
C LEU A 287 3.14 -2.82 30.60
N ASN A 288 4.20 -2.12 30.21
CA ASN A 288 5.50 -2.70 29.86
C ASN A 288 5.35 -3.86 28.87
N PHE A 289 4.75 -3.53 27.73
CA PHE A 289 4.31 -4.48 26.73
C PHE A 289 4.74 -4.00 25.34
N GLU A 290 5.48 -4.84 24.63
CA GLU A 290 5.88 -4.59 23.25
C GLU A 290 5.42 -5.78 22.41
N MET A 291 4.73 -5.53 21.30
CA MET A 291 4.08 -6.55 20.48
C MET A 291 4.68 -6.58 19.08
N ALA A 292 4.98 -7.77 18.57
CA ALA A 292 5.51 -7.97 17.23
C ALA A 292 4.71 -9.03 16.45
N MET A 293 4.66 -8.86 15.13
CA MET A 293 4.25 -9.88 14.19
C MET A 293 5.46 -10.73 13.81
N ARG A 294 5.34 -12.04 13.85
CA ARG A 294 6.37 -13.00 13.42
C ARG A 294 5.88 -13.82 12.25
N VAL A 295 6.64 -13.81 11.15
CA VAL A 295 6.43 -14.63 9.97
C VAL A 295 7.44 -15.77 9.97
N CYS A 296 6.93 -17.01 10.02
CA CYS A 296 7.73 -18.23 10.08
C CYS A 296 7.68 -18.98 8.75
N SER A 297 8.83 -19.40 8.21
CA SER A 297 8.92 -20.21 6.98
C SER A 297 10.06 -21.23 7.02
N ASP A 298 10.11 -22.09 6.00
CA ASP A 298 11.25 -23.00 5.75
C ASP A 298 12.43 -22.31 5.04
N ILE A 299 12.31 -21.02 4.70
CA ILE A 299 13.32 -20.25 4.00
C ILE A 299 14.36 -19.77 5.02
N LYS A 300 15.56 -20.34 4.91
CA LYS A 300 16.67 -20.08 5.81
C LYS A 300 17.88 -19.63 5.00
N SER A 301 18.43 -18.48 5.36
CA SER A 301 19.75 -18.05 4.92
C SER A 301 20.86 -18.97 5.48
N GLU A 302 21.95 -19.17 4.74
CA GLU A 302 23.09 -20.03 5.14
C GLU A 302 23.67 -19.66 6.53
N ASP A 303 23.79 -18.37 6.85
CA ASP A 303 24.51 -17.89 8.03
C ASP A 303 23.69 -16.99 8.98
N ASN A 304 22.37 -17.21 9.01
CA ASN A 304 21.40 -16.43 9.79
C ASN A 304 21.40 -14.92 9.44
N SER A 305 21.49 -14.63 8.14
CA SER A 305 21.43 -13.29 7.57
C SER A 305 20.08 -12.94 6.99
N PHE A 306 19.77 -11.66 7.01
CA PHE A 306 18.55 -11.08 6.44
C PHE A 306 18.88 -9.70 5.87
N HIS A 307 17.93 -9.08 5.20
CA HIS A 307 18.12 -7.73 4.66
C HIS A 307 17.02 -6.81 5.17
N THR A 308 17.41 -5.59 5.54
CA THR A 308 16.46 -4.50 5.81
C THR A 308 16.85 -3.29 4.98
N ASP A 309 15.87 -2.50 4.59
CA ASP A 309 16.12 -1.29 3.83
C ASP A 309 16.71 -0.17 4.70
N LEU A 310 17.37 0.78 4.05
CA LEU A 310 17.78 2.06 4.62
C LEU A 310 17.01 3.16 3.90
N ASN A 311 16.06 3.77 4.63
CA ASN A 311 15.26 4.92 4.20
C ASN A 311 14.45 4.69 2.90
N GLY A 312 14.08 3.44 2.60
CA GLY A 312 13.41 3.06 1.35
C GLY A 312 14.28 3.21 0.11
N PHE A 313 15.60 3.37 0.26
CA PHE A 313 16.52 3.59 -0.85
C PHE A 313 17.28 2.33 -1.25
N GLN A 314 18.06 1.75 -0.32
CA GLN A 314 18.89 0.58 -0.58
C GLN A 314 18.68 -0.51 0.45
N MET A 315 18.82 -1.77 0.03
CA MET A 315 18.82 -2.91 0.95
C MET A 315 20.19 -3.07 1.59
N HIS A 316 20.22 -3.42 2.86
CA HIS A 316 21.46 -3.68 3.58
C HIS A 316 21.41 -5.06 4.24
N ARG A 317 22.49 -5.82 4.05
CA ARG A 317 22.62 -7.15 4.64
C ARG A 317 22.91 -7.05 6.14
N ARG A 318 22.11 -7.75 6.93
CA ARG A 318 22.23 -7.91 8.38
C ARG A 318 22.57 -9.36 8.70
N LYS A 319 23.23 -9.58 9.83
CA LYS A 319 23.50 -10.91 10.36
C LYS A 319 23.19 -10.90 11.84
N THR A 320 22.41 -11.86 12.28
CA THR A 320 22.12 -12.02 13.70
C THR A 320 23.31 -12.66 14.40
N TYR A 321 23.85 -11.98 15.40
CA TYR A 321 24.99 -12.42 16.18
C TYR A 321 24.55 -12.80 17.60
N SER A 322 24.71 -14.08 17.97
CA SER A 322 24.39 -14.59 19.31
C SER A 322 25.27 -14.00 20.42
N LYS A 323 26.47 -13.51 20.08
CA LYS A 323 27.35 -12.79 21.01
C LYS A 323 26.83 -11.40 21.40
N LEU A 324 25.88 -10.85 20.63
CA LEU A 324 25.24 -9.57 20.91
C LEU A 324 23.91 -9.83 21.63
N PRO A 325 23.45 -8.92 22.50
CA PRO A 325 22.14 -9.05 23.13
C PRO A 325 21.02 -8.98 22.08
N LEU A 326 19.84 -9.51 22.41
CA LEU A 326 18.70 -9.61 21.49
C LEU A 326 18.39 -8.28 20.78
N GLN A 327 18.27 -7.19 21.54
CA GLN A 327 17.93 -5.87 21.00
C GLN A 327 18.98 -5.31 20.02
N ALA A 328 20.22 -5.79 20.06
CA ALA A 328 21.26 -5.34 19.12
C ALA A 328 21.13 -6.01 17.74
N ASN A 329 20.27 -7.03 17.61
CA ASN A 329 19.93 -7.68 16.36
C ASN A 329 18.62 -7.16 15.74
N TYR A 330 18.01 -6.14 16.35
CA TYR A 330 16.90 -5.38 15.79
C TYR A 330 17.42 -4.21 14.96
N TYR A 331 16.86 -4.03 13.77
CA TYR A 331 17.24 -2.97 12.84
C TYR A 331 16.00 -2.20 12.37
N PRO A 332 16.18 -0.94 11.93
CA PRO A 332 15.12 -0.24 11.21
C PRO A 332 14.71 -1.02 9.94
N MET A 333 13.41 -1.06 9.71
CA MET A 333 12.75 -1.49 8.49
C MET A 333 11.76 -0.39 8.07
N PRO A 334 12.22 0.68 7.40
CA PRO A 334 11.34 1.73 6.91
C PRO A 334 10.29 1.25 5.90
N THR A 335 10.65 0.40 4.95
CA THR A 335 9.74 -0.05 3.88
C THR A 335 9.83 -1.53 3.53
N ALA A 336 10.95 -2.21 3.82
CA ALA A 336 11.13 -3.60 3.40
C ALA A 336 12.15 -4.37 4.26
N MET A 337 11.85 -5.64 4.49
CA MET A 337 12.83 -6.66 4.86
C MET A 337 12.65 -7.92 4.02
N PHE A 338 13.71 -8.70 3.85
CA PHE A 338 13.60 -10.02 3.27
C PHE A 338 14.61 -11.02 3.81
N VAL A 339 14.26 -12.30 3.70
CA VAL A 339 15.13 -13.46 3.90
C VAL A 339 15.03 -14.33 2.67
N GLU A 340 16.13 -14.97 2.30
CA GLU A 340 16.19 -15.81 1.11
C GLU A 340 17.10 -17.02 1.33
N ASN A 341 16.95 -17.99 0.45
CA ASN A 341 17.92 -19.06 0.22
C ASN A 341 18.25 -19.10 -1.29
N SER A 342 18.90 -20.18 -1.75
CA SER A 342 19.29 -20.33 -3.15
C SER A 342 18.12 -20.39 -4.14
N GLN A 343 16.88 -20.58 -3.70
CA GLN A 343 15.72 -20.79 -4.57
C GLN A 343 14.59 -19.77 -4.36
N LYS A 344 14.42 -19.26 -3.14
CA LYS A 344 13.24 -18.52 -2.73
C LYS A 344 13.63 -17.28 -1.92
N GLN A 345 12.81 -16.25 -2.04
CA GLN A 345 12.90 -15.05 -1.23
C GLN A 345 11.53 -14.73 -0.63
N LEU A 346 11.50 -14.45 0.67
CA LEU A 346 10.31 -14.01 1.39
C LEU A 346 10.51 -12.56 1.82
N ASN A 347 9.63 -11.69 1.33
CA ASN A 347 9.66 -10.26 1.57
C ASN A 347 8.50 -9.85 2.48
N ILE A 348 8.78 -8.99 3.45
CA ILE A 348 7.77 -8.21 4.16
C ILE A 348 7.98 -6.76 3.74
N LEU A 349 7.01 -6.20 3.04
CA LEU A 349 6.98 -4.80 2.61
C LEU A 349 6.04 -4.04 3.54
N SER A 350 6.38 -2.83 3.95
CA SER A 350 5.68 -2.08 5.00
C SER A 350 5.27 -0.69 4.53
N GLY A 351 4.08 -0.24 4.96
CA GLY A 351 3.58 1.11 4.72
C GLY A 351 4.05 2.12 5.76
N GLN A 352 4.77 1.66 6.78
CA GLN A 352 5.23 2.44 7.92
C GLN A 352 6.59 1.92 8.42
N SER A 353 7.40 2.81 8.99
CA SER A 353 8.70 2.45 9.54
C SER A 353 8.58 1.73 10.87
N LEU A 354 9.17 0.54 10.98
CA LEU A 354 9.13 -0.28 12.20
C LEU A 354 10.51 -0.90 12.49
N GLY A 355 10.65 -1.50 13.67
CA GLY A 355 11.81 -2.32 14.01
C GLY A 355 11.62 -3.76 13.55
N ALA A 356 12.64 -4.36 12.95
CA ALA A 356 12.59 -5.73 12.47
C ALA A 356 13.84 -6.54 12.84
N ALA A 357 13.67 -7.85 12.92
CA ALA A 357 14.75 -8.79 13.24
C ALA A 357 14.54 -10.16 12.58
N TYR A 358 15.63 -10.92 12.51
CA TYR A 358 15.62 -12.34 12.14
C TYR A 358 16.38 -13.12 13.20
N LEU A 359 15.75 -13.28 14.36
CA LEU A 359 16.40 -13.78 15.57
C LEU A 359 16.74 -15.27 15.46
N LYS A 360 15.88 -16.05 14.80
CA LYS A 360 16.03 -17.49 14.59
C LYS A 360 15.87 -17.83 13.11
N PRO A 361 16.55 -18.87 12.60
CA PRO A 361 16.42 -19.28 11.21
C PRO A 361 14.98 -19.62 10.83
N GLY A 362 14.44 -18.93 9.84
CA GLY A 362 13.07 -19.04 9.33
C GLY A 362 12.08 -18.07 9.97
N GLU A 363 12.48 -17.26 10.97
CA GLU A 363 11.59 -16.40 11.75
C GLU A 363 11.90 -14.90 11.53
N MET A 364 11.13 -14.28 10.64
CA MET A 364 11.16 -12.83 10.42
C MET A 364 10.21 -12.14 11.40
N GLU A 365 10.65 -11.10 12.09
CA GLU A 365 9.87 -10.42 13.12
C GLU A 365 9.82 -8.92 12.87
N VAL A 366 8.65 -8.31 13.07
CA VAL A 366 8.40 -6.88 12.92
C VAL A 366 7.62 -6.38 14.13
N MET A 367 8.20 -5.44 14.88
CA MET A 367 7.54 -4.77 16.01
C MET A 367 6.35 -3.94 15.50
N LEU A 368 5.19 -4.02 16.17
CA LEU A 368 3.96 -3.34 15.76
C LEU A 368 3.63 -2.13 16.65
N ASP A 369 3.75 -2.26 17.97
CA ASP A 369 3.55 -1.17 18.93
C ASP A 369 4.24 -1.50 20.27
N ARG A 370 4.47 -0.48 21.11
CA ARG A 370 5.08 -0.59 22.43
C ARG A 370 4.49 0.39 23.43
N ARG A 371 4.26 -0.08 24.66
CA ARG A 371 3.73 0.71 25.78
C ARG A 371 4.57 0.49 27.03
N LEU A 372 5.17 1.57 27.52
CA LEU A 372 6.24 1.53 28.52
C LEU A 372 6.00 2.59 29.59
N ASN A 373 5.94 2.20 30.85
CA ASN A 373 5.49 3.08 31.93
C ASN A 373 6.63 3.82 32.65
N GLN A 374 7.85 3.76 32.10
CA GLN A 374 9.02 4.46 32.62
C GLN A 374 9.79 5.19 31.52
N ASP A 375 10.52 6.22 31.91
CA ASP A 375 11.58 6.82 31.11
C ASP A 375 12.80 5.88 31.04
N ASP A 376 13.54 5.91 29.94
CA ASP A 376 14.76 5.12 29.73
C ASP A 376 16.06 5.92 29.99
N SER A 377 15.95 7.05 30.69
CA SER A 377 17.07 7.91 31.07
C SER A 377 17.86 8.41 29.86
N ARG A 378 17.16 8.79 28.79
CA ARG A 378 17.74 9.48 27.61
C ARG A 378 17.32 10.95 27.50
N GLY A 379 16.64 11.47 28.52
CA GLY A 379 16.32 12.89 28.65
C GLY A 379 14.89 13.28 28.25
N LEU A 380 14.04 12.31 27.90
CA LEU A 380 12.63 12.58 27.57
C LEU A 380 11.77 12.83 28.82
N GLY A 381 12.07 12.16 29.93
CA GLY A 381 11.42 12.38 31.23
C GLY A 381 10.02 11.77 31.33
N GLN A 382 9.65 10.85 30.43
CA GLN A 382 8.38 10.12 30.45
C GLN A 382 8.52 8.77 29.74
N GLY A 383 7.60 7.84 30.06
CA GLY A 383 7.41 6.62 29.29
C GLY A 383 6.57 6.83 28.03
N VAL A 384 6.29 5.74 27.32
CA VAL A 384 5.39 5.71 26.15
C VAL A 384 4.01 5.24 26.60
N LEU A 385 3.12 6.18 26.90
CA LEU A 385 1.77 5.90 27.45
C LEU A 385 0.63 6.54 26.64
N ASP A 386 0.94 7.13 25.49
CA ASP A 386 0.02 7.86 24.63
C ASP A 386 -0.51 7.03 23.44
N ASN A 387 -0.31 5.70 23.47
CA ASN A 387 -0.75 4.76 22.42
C ASN A 387 -2.19 5.01 21.96
N LYS A 388 -2.42 4.78 20.68
CA LYS A 388 -3.73 4.83 20.01
C LYS A 388 -3.93 3.54 19.23
N GLN A 389 -5.15 3.30 18.76
CA GLN A 389 -5.38 2.24 17.78
C GLN A 389 -4.53 2.52 16.55
N THR A 390 -3.55 1.66 16.30
CA THR A 390 -2.50 1.91 15.32
C THR A 390 -2.61 0.91 14.17
N PRO A 391 -3.04 1.36 12.98
CA PRO A 391 -3.09 0.52 11.81
C PRO A 391 -1.71 0.33 11.20
N ASN A 392 -1.31 -0.93 11.00
CA ASN A 392 -0.08 -1.33 10.34
C ASN A 392 -0.42 -2.06 9.04
N LYS A 393 0.16 -1.62 7.92
CA LYS A 393 -0.08 -2.20 6.59
C LYS A 393 1.17 -2.87 6.07
N PHE A 394 1.04 -4.08 5.53
CA PHE A 394 2.13 -4.83 4.93
C PHE A 394 1.69 -5.56 3.66
N TRP A 395 2.65 -5.84 2.78
CA TRP A 395 2.53 -6.90 1.79
C TRP A 395 3.50 -8.03 2.13
N LEU A 396 2.99 -9.26 2.15
CA LEU A 396 3.81 -10.46 2.25
C LEU A 396 3.96 -11.08 0.86
N LEU A 397 5.18 -11.07 0.35
CA LEU A 397 5.52 -11.49 -1.01
C LEU A 397 6.55 -12.61 -0.98
N LEU A 398 6.12 -13.81 -1.37
CA LEU A 398 6.99 -14.96 -1.60
C LEU A 398 7.36 -15.01 -3.10
N GLU A 399 8.64 -15.17 -3.40
CA GLU A 399 9.16 -15.21 -4.77
C GLU A 399 10.06 -16.41 -4.99
N ILE A 400 10.01 -16.96 -6.20
CA ILE A 400 10.80 -18.12 -6.64
C ILE A 400 11.75 -17.68 -7.76
N ARG A 401 13.03 -18.05 -7.64
CA ARG A 401 14.05 -17.75 -8.66
C ARG A 401 13.82 -18.61 -9.92
N LYS A 402 14.05 -18.03 -11.10
CA LYS A 402 13.98 -18.74 -12.40
C LYS A 402 15.05 -19.83 -12.54
N ILE A 403 16.24 -19.56 -11.99
CA ILE A 403 17.43 -20.39 -12.11
C ILE A 403 18.04 -20.48 -10.71
N SER A 404 18.41 -21.69 -10.27
CA SER A 404 19.21 -21.84 -9.06
C SER A 404 20.61 -21.28 -9.35
N PRO A 405 21.11 -20.28 -8.61
CA PRO A 405 22.37 -19.62 -8.94
C PRO A 405 23.52 -20.62 -8.95
N LEU A 406 24.27 -20.66 -10.05
CA LEU A 406 25.41 -21.59 -10.23
C LEU A 406 26.57 -21.28 -9.27
N LEU A 407 26.65 -20.06 -8.74
CA LEU A 407 27.53 -19.66 -7.63
C LEU A 407 26.88 -18.50 -6.86
N GLU A 408 26.58 -18.69 -5.57
CA GLU A 408 26.31 -17.56 -4.68
C GLU A 408 27.60 -16.75 -4.50
N MET A 409 27.63 -15.51 -5.00
CA MET A 409 28.70 -14.58 -4.66
C MET A 409 28.56 -14.20 -3.18
N LYS A 410 29.29 -14.92 -2.32
CA LYS A 410 29.39 -14.61 -0.88
C LYS A 410 29.81 -13.15 -0.73
N ASN A 411 29.02 -12.38 0.03
CA ASN A 411 29.22 -10.96 0.41
C ASN A 411 28.72 -9.86 -0.53
N GLN A 412 27.91 -10.13 -1.56
CA GLN A 412 27.28 -9.05 -2.33
C GLN A 412 25.96 -8.60 -1.69
N VAL A 413 25.73 -7.28 -1.64
CA VAL A 413 24.43 -6.72 -1.23
C VAL A 413 23.40 -7.10 -2.28
N LYS A 414 22.39 -7.86 -1.87
CA LYS A 414 21.31 -8.28 -2.76
C LYS A 414 20.17 -7.25 -2.73
N PRO A 415 19.72 -6.77 -3.90
CA PRO A 415 18.58 -5.86 -3.99
C PRO A 415 17.24 -6.61 -3.87
N LEU A 416 16.15 -5.86 -3.75
CA LEU A 416 14.81 -6.40 -3.94
C LEU A 416 14.61 -6.88 -5.39
N SER A 417 13.62 -7.74 -5.61
CA SER A 417 13.13 -7.98 -6.98
C SER A 417 12.43 -6.73 -7.52
N LEU A 418 12.22 -6.69 -8.83
CA LEU A 418 11.47 -5.60 -9.45
C LEU A 418 9.99 -5.59 -9.00
N LEU A 419 9.40 -6.76 -8.81
CA LEU A 419 8.03 -6.90 -8.29
C LEU A 419 7.93 -6.38 -6.85
N ALA A 420 8.91 -6.67 -6.00
CA ALA A 420 8.94 -6.20 -4.62
C ALA A 420 9.08 -4.66 -4.55
N HIS A 421 9.91 -4.04 -5.40
CA HIS A 421 9.99 -2.58 -5.52
C HIS A 421 8.63 -1.97 -5.89
N LEU A 422 7.98 -2.48 -6.93
CA LEU A 422 6.68 -1.95 -7.40
C LEU A 422 5.55 -2.19 -6.39
N THR A 423 5.55 -3.35 -5.71
CA THR A 423 4.59 -3.66 -4.64
C THR A 423 4.78 -2.71 -3.45
N SER A 424 6.03 -2.42 -3.09
CA SER A 424 6.36 -1.42 -2.05
C SER A 424 5.87 -0.03 -2.46
N LEU A 425 6.12 0.40 -3.71
CA LEU A 425 5.60 1.67 -4.24
C LEU A 425 4.07 1.75 -4.20
N HIS A 426 3.36 0.67 -4.54
CA HIS A 426 1.90 0.64 -4.47
C HIS A 426 1.37 0.84 -3.04
N LEU A 427 2.12 0.39 -2.04
CA LEU A 427 1.79 0.53 -0.63
C LEU A 427 2.01 1.96 -0.13
N ILE A 428 3.15 2.57 -0.46
CA ILE A 428 3.52 3.93 0.02
C ILE A 428 2.98 5.06 -0.87
N HIS A 429 2.55 4.76 -2.10
CA HIS A 429 1.85 5.66 -3.02
C HIS A 429 0.46 5.10 -3.40
N PRO A 430 -0.49 5.09 -2.45
CA PRO A 430 -1.85 4.65 -2.72
C PRO A 430 -2.52 5.56 -3.75
N LEU A 431 -3.56 5.03 -4.42
CA LEU A 431 -4.38 5.81 -5.32
C LEU A 431 -5.14 6.90 -4.56
N TYR A 432 -5.23 8.09 -5.14
CA TYR A 432 -6.11 9.13 -4.65
C TYR A 432 -7.51 8.86 -5.18
N VAL A 433 -8.48 8.81 -4.29
CA VAL A 433 -9.91 8.69 -4.62
C VAL A 433 -10.57 10.03 -4.33
N SER A 434 -11.50 10.45 -5.17
CA SER A 434 -12.19 11.73 -4.99
C SER A 434 -13.63 11.58 -5.46
N PRO A 435 -14.57 11.31 -4.53
CA PRO A 435 -15.98 11.21 -4.86
C PRO A 435 -16.56 12.58 -5.20
N ARG A 436 -17.49 12.64 -6.16
CA ARG A 436 -18.15 13.90 -6.56
C ARG A 436 -18.90 14.49 -5.35
N ASN A 437 -18.78 15.80 -5.19
CA ASN A 437 -19.53 16.50 -4.16
C ASN A 437 -20.96 16.79 -4.67
N PRO A 438 -22.02 16.28 -4.01
CA PRO A 438 -23.39 16.53 -4.44
C PRO A 438 -23.78 18.01 -4.33
N ASP A 439 -23.17 18.76 -3.40
CA ASP A 439 -23.47 20.18 -3.15
C ASP A 439 -22.61 21.14 -3.99
N SER A 440 -21.87 20.61 -4.98
CA SER A 440 -20.98 21.39 -5.84
C SER A 440 -21.73 22.50 -6.58
N SER A 441 -21.15 23.70 -6.61
CA SER A 441 -21.65 24.81 -7.44
C SER A 441 -21.38 24.62 -8.94
N ASN A 442 -20.57 23.61 -9.30
CA ASN A 442 -20.08 23.36 -10.65
C ASN A 442 -20.58 22.00 -11.19
N ILE A 443 -21.76 21.55 -10.77
CA ILE A 443 -22.24 20.20 -11.07
C ILE A 443 -22.51 19.96 -12.56
N ASP A 444 -22.78 21.01 -13.34
CA ASP A 444 -23.08 20.91 -14.77
C ASP A 444 -21.84 20.95 -15.67
N LEU A 445 -20.65 21.12 -15.10
CA LEU A 445 -19.42 21.17 -15.90
C LEU A 445 -19.05 19.78 -16.42
N GLU A 446 -18.84 19.70 -17.73
CA GLU A 446 -18.41 18.48 -18.40
C GLU A 446 -16.94 18.17 -18.10
N LEU A 447 -16.73 16.93 -17.65
CA LEU A 447 -15.39 16.38 -17.42
C LEU A 447 -15.00 15.42 -18.54
N LEU A 448 -13.69 15.30 -18.75
CA LEU A 448 -13.08 14.24 -19.53
C LEU A 448 -13.29 12.90 -18.81
N PRO A 449 -13.46 11.78 -19.55
CA PRO A 449 -13.51 10.46 -18.93
C PRO A 449 -12.17 10.06 -18.29
N SER A 450 -11.06 10.52 -18.86
CA SER A 450 -9.72 10.30 -18.37
C SER A 450 -8.75 11.37 -18.86
N PHE A 451 -7.69 11.60 -18.10
CA PHE A 451 -6.54 12.42 -18.45
C PHE A 451 -5.26 11.60 -18.25
N SER A 452 -4.29 11.76 -19.15
CA SER A 452 -2.94 11.20 -19.00
C SER A 452 -1.93 12.20 -19.54
N SER A 453 -0.82 12.38 -18.83
CA SER A 453 0.30 13.18 -19.33
C SER A 453 1.15 12.43 -20.36
N THR A 454 1.02 11.10 -20.46
CA THR A 454 1.83 10.25 -21.35
C THR A 454 1.22 10.11 -22.74
N LEU A 455 2.05 9.86 -23.75
CA LEU A 455 1.59 9.64 -25.13
C LEU A 455 0.56 8.50 -25.21
N ASP A 456 -0.54 8.73 -25.94
CA ASP A 456 -1.60 7.74 -26.09
C ASP A 456 -1.12 6.54 -26.93
N GLY A 457 -1.48 5.33 -26.50
CA GLY A 457 -1.46 4.13 -27.36
C GLY A 457 -0.26 3.19 -27.30
N SER A 458 0.82 3.48 -26.55
CA SER A 458 1.91 2.49 -26.33
C SER A 458 2.92 2.81 -25.23
N SER A 459 3.05 4.05 -24.74
CA SER A 459 3.96 4.35 -23.63
C SER A 459 3.27 4.13 -22.28
N SER A 460 3.77 3.18 -21.49
CA SER A 460 3.26 2.84 -20.15
C SER A 460 3.75 3.80 -19.05
N GLY A 461 4.21 5.00 -19.44
CA GLY A 461 4.94 5.94 -18.59
C GLY A 461 6.43 5.62 -18.53
N LEU A 462 7.02 5.76 -17.35
CA LEU A 462 8.39 5.36 -17.09
C LEU A 462 8.55 3.84 -17.15
N THR A 463 9.79 3.39 -17.32
CA THR A 463 10.11 1.97 -17.21
C THR A 463 10.06 1.52 -15.76
N CYS A 464 9.78 0.24 -15.51
CA CYS A 464 9.58 -0.30 -14.17
C CYS A 464 10.79 -0.08 -13.24
N ASP A 465 11.99 -0.01 -13.81
CA ASP A 465 13.23 0.19 -13.07
C ASP A 465 13.50 1.67 -12.71
N VAL A 466 12.65 2.60 -13.13
CA VAL A 466 12.77 4.03 -12.82
C VAL A 466 11.53 4.54 -12.10
N HIS A 467 11.73 5.18 -10.95
CA HIS A 467 10.71 5.81 -10.14
C HIS A 467 10.84 7.33 -10.16
N LEU A 468 9.70 8.00 -10.33
CA LEU A 468 9.58 9.45 -10.19
C LEU A 468 9.48 9.84 -8.72
N LEU A 469 10.60 10.28 -8.13
CA LEU A 469 10.64 10.72 -6.74
C LEU A 469 9.99 12.09 -6.54
N ASN A 470 10.17 13.00 -7.49
CA ASN A 470 9.61 14.34 -7.38
C ASN A 470 9.41 15.00 -8.75
N LEU A 471 8.28 15.66 -8.91
CA LEU A 471 8.01 16.60 -9.98
C LEU A 471 7.32 17.83 -9.38
N ARG A 472 7.99 18.99 -9.39
CA ARG A 472 7.43 20.22 -8.82
C ARG A 472 7.87 21.46 -9.58
N THR A 473 6.97 22.43 -9.74
CA THR A 473 7.32 23.75 -10.29
C THR A 473 8.30 24.48 -9.38
N LEU A 474 9.30 25.15 -9.95
CA LEU A 474 10.22 26.00 -9.21
C LEU A 474 9.57 27.34 -8.86
N GLN A 475 10.11 28.01 -7.85
CA GLN A 475 9.66 29.32 -7.38
C GLN A 475 10.73 30.37 -7.69
N ASN A 476 10.31 31.63 -7.83
CA ASN A 476 11.25 32.74 -8.00
C ASN A 476 12.08 32.94 -6.72
N LYS A 477 13.37 33.32 -6.89
CA LYS A 477 14.31 33.49 -5.77
C LYS A 477 14.11 34.81 -5.00
N ASP A 478 13.45 35.78 -5.61
CA ASP A 478 13.29 37.15 -5.11
C ASP A 478 11.84 37.36 -4.62
N ASP A 479 11.52 36.79 -3.46
CA ASP A 479 10.26 37.09 -2.79
C ASP A 479 10.43 38.37 -1.98
N ASP A 480 10.00 39.50 -2.55
CA ASP A 480 9.51 40.62 -1.76
C ASP A 480 8.40 40.08 -0.83
N PRO A 481 8.42 40.31 0.49
CA PRO A 481 7.39 39.81 1.40
C PRO A 481 5.97 40.32 1.08
N SER A 482 5.82 41.30 0.17
CA SER A 482 4.54 41.75 -0.39
C SER A 482 4.10 41.03 -1.69
N LEU A 483 4.97 40.26 -2.35
CA LEU A 483 4.68 39.51 -3.57
C LEU A 483 4.31 38.05 -3.28
N LYS A 484 3.19 37.64 -3.84
CA LYS A 484 2.62 36.28 -3.78
C LYS A 484 3.59 35.26 -4.40
N PHE A 485 3.62 34.03 -3.89
CA PHE A 485 4.36 32.88 -4.44
C PHE A 485 4.10 32.67 -5.96
N VAL A 486 4.89 33.31 -6.83
CA VAL A 486 4.74 33.18 -8.30
C VAL A 486 5.56 31.99 -8.79
N PRO A 487 4.92 30.98 -9.43
CA PRO A 487 5.64 29.84 -9.98
C PRO A 487 6.49 30.26 -11.19
N GLN A 488 7.69 29.69 -11.31
CA GLN A 488 8.52 29.80 -12.51
C GLN A 488 7.96 28.94 -13.63
N ASN A 489 8.26 29.33 -14.87
CA ASN A 489 8.09 28.45 -16.04
C ASN A 489 9.23 27.41 -16.12
N SER A 490 9.49 26.72 -15.01
CA SER A 490 10.42 25.59 -14.94
C SER A 490 10.04 24.66 -13.77
N ALA A 491 10.43 23.40 -13.85
CA ALA A 491 10.14 22.40 -12.84
C ALA A 491 11.39 21.59 -12.49
N ALA A 492 11.45 21.12 -11.24
CA ALA A 492 12.37 20.09 -10.81
C ALA A 492 11.79 18.71 -11.13
N LEU A 493 12.63 17.86 -11.70
CA LEU A 493 12.37 16.46 -11.99
C LEU A 493 13.44 15.62 -11.29
N ILE A 494 13.04 14.79 -10.33
CA ILE A 494 13.95 13.90 -9.59
C ILE A 494 13.55 12.46 -9.86
N LEU A 495 14.49 11.68 -10.38
CA LEU A 495 14.30 10.30 -10.79
C LEU A 495 15.26 9.40 -10.03
N HIS A 496 14.77 8.25 -9.58
CA HIS A 496 15.58 7.19 -8.98
C HIS A 496 15.49 5.96 -9.87
N ARG A 497 16.63 5.36 -10.22
CA ARG A 497 16.63 4.04 -10.85
C ARG A 497 16.94 2.97 -9.81
N PHE A 498 16.04 2.01 -9.67
CA PHE A 498 16.24 0.87 -8.78
C PHE A 498 17.41 -0.01 -9.25
N SER A 499 18.16 -0.53 -8.29
CA SER A 499 18.85 -1.81 -8.47
C SER A 499 17.87 -2.93 -8.09
N PHE A 500 17.82 -3.99 -8.89
CA PHE A 500 16.91 -5.12 -8.65
C PHE A 500 17.52 -6.45 -9.07
N ASP A 501 17.04 -7.54 -8.46
CA ASP A 501 17.50 -8.89 -8.72
C ASP A 501 16.79 -9.45 -9.97
N CYS A 502 17.56 -9.74 -11.02
CA CYS A 502 17.08 -10.20 -12.31
C CYS A 502 16.68 -11.69 -12.34
N ASP A 503 17.04 -12.45 -11.32
CA ASP A 503 16.76 -13.89 -11.24
C ASP A 503 15.28 -14.18 -10.99
N PHE A 504 14.51 -13.18 -10.54
CA PHE A 504 13.08 -13.30 -10.31
C PHE A 504 12.25 -13.00 -11.57
N PRO A 505 11.07 -13.64 -11.73
CA PRO A 505 10.15 -13.35 -12.82
C PRO A 505 9.53 -11.96 -12.70
N ASN A 506 9.34 -11.30 -13.85
CA ASN A 506 8.65 -10.01 -13.95
C ASN A 506 7.14 -10.21 -14.15
N LEU A 507 6.53 -11.06 -13.31
CA LEU A 507 5.12 -11.40 -13.42
C LEU A 507 4.24 -10.24 -12.92
N GLY A 508 3.10 -10.00 -13.58
CA GLY A 508 2.12 -8.99 -13.16
C GLY A 508 2.55 -7.53 -13.34
N LEU A 509 3.68 -7.28 -14.04
CA LEU A 509 4.15 -5.93 -14.32
C LEU A 509 3.43 -5.33 -15.53
N SER A 510 3.01 -4.08 -15.39
CA SER A 510 2.31 -3.26 -16.40
C SER A 510 3.25 -2.37 -17.22
N CYS A 511 4.55 -2.38 -16.92
CA CYS A 511 5.61 -1.60 -17.55
C CYS A 511 6.74 -2.51 -18.04
N THR A 512 7.66 -1.96 -18.83
CA THR A 512 8.85 -2.67 -19.34
C THR A 512 10.12 -2.26 -18.60
N ILE A 513 11.19 -3.05 -18.71
CA ILE A 513 12.52 -2.70 -18.17
C ILE A 513 13.24 -1.82 -19.20
N GLY A 514 13.67 -0.63 -18.77
CA GLY A 514 14.30 0.37 -19.63
C GLY A 514 15.82 0.42 -19.55
N ASN A 515 16.42 -0.33 -18.62
CA ASN A 515 17.84 -0.27 -18.29
C ASN A 515 18.31 1.16 -18.00
N GLY A 516 17.47 1.95 -17.32
CA GLY A 516 17.76 3.32 -16.93
C GLY A 516 17.60 4.37 -18.03
N LYS A 517 17.17 4.00 -19.23
CA LYS A 517 16.82 4.95 -20.29
C LYS A 517 15.46 5.56 -19.99
N VAL A 518 15.39 6.89 -20.04
CA VAL A 518 14.15 7.64 -19.83
C VAL A 518 13.97 8.61 -20.99
N ASP A 519 12.85 8.51 -21.71
CA ASP A 519 12.46 9.51 -22.70
C ASP A 519 11.44 10.47 -22.10
N LEU A 520 11.84 11.72 -21.86
CA LEU A 520 10.94 12.73 -21.29
C LEU A 520 9.77 13.10 -22.21
N ASN A 521 9.92 12.93 -23.52
CA ASN A 521 8.81 13.20 -24.45
C ASN A 521 7.67 12.19 -24.28
N SER A 522 7.99 10.97 -23.85
CA SER A 522 6.99 9.94 -23.53
C SER A 522 6.20 10.23 -22.25
N LEU A 523 6.79 10.99 -21.31
CA LEU A 523 6.19 11.36 -20.02
C LEU A 523 5.29 12.60 -20.11
N PHE A 524 5.61 13.51 -21.04
CA PHE A 524 4.88 14.77 -21.26
C PHE A 524 4.44 14.94 -22.72
N LYS A 525 3.25 14.44 -23.06
CA LYS A 525 2.70 14.50 -24.42
C LYS A 525 2.40 15.92 -24.90
N ASP A 526 1.92 16.78 -24.01
CA ASP A 526 1.42 18.13 -24.32
C ASP A 526 2.45 19.23 -24.00
N ILE A 527 3.63 18.87 -23.48
CA ILE A 527 4.65 19.82 -23.05
C ILE A 527 5.91 19.61 -23.91
N LYS A 528 6.24 20.63 -24.70
CA LYS A 528 7.53 20.67 -25.41
C LYS A 528 8.58 21.26 -24.48
N LEU A 529 9.67 20.53 -24.27
CA LEU A 529 10.78 20.97 -23.42
C LEU A 529 11.76 21.83 -24.23
N LYS A 530 12.03 23.03 -23.74
CA LYS A 530 13.00 24.00 -24.29
C LYS A 530 14.41 23.75 -23.77
N ASP A 531 14.54 23.48 -22.48
CA ASP A 531 15.84 23.31 -21.82
C ASP A 531 15.75 22.24 -20.72
N ILE A 532 16.80 21.43 -20.60
CA ILE A 532 16.95 20.40 -19.58
C ILE A 532 18.36 20.52 -19.03
N ARG A 533 18.50 20.70 -17.73
CA ARG A 533 19.80 20.79 -17.08
C ARG A 533 19.90 19.90 -15.87
N SER A 534 21.01 19.21 -15.72
CA SER A 534 21.33 18.47 -14.49
C SER A 534 21.52 19.45 -13.34
N THR A 535 21.12 19.02 -12.15
CA THR A 535 21.21 19.81 -10.93
C THR A 535 21.67 18.94 -9.76
N SER A 536 22.14 19.56 -8.67
CA SER A 536 22.22 18.86 -7.38
C SER A 536 20.82 18.42 -6.92
N LEU A 537 20.71 17.42 -6.05
CA LEU A 537 19.41 16.96 -5.52
C LEU A 537 18.64 18.07 -4.78
N SER A 538 19.37 19.01 -4.17
CA SER A 538 18.81 20.21 -3.54
C SER A 538 18.41 21.32 -4.52
N LEU A 539 18.74 21.16 -5.81
CA LEU A 539 18.51 22.12 -6.89
C LEU A 539 19.29 23.44 -6.76
N LEU A 540 20.22 23.52 -5.80
CA LEU A 540 21.01 24.72 -5.54
C LEU A 540 22.12 24.94 -6.57
N TYR A 541 22.62 23.85 -7.16
CA TYR A 541 23.68 23.90 -8.16
C TYR A 541 23.15 23.36 -9.47
N GLU A 542 23.15 24.20 -10.49
CA GLU A 542 22.71 23.88 -11.84
C GLU A 542 23.93 23.73 -12.74
N SER A 543 23.92 22.72 -13.61
CA SER A 543 24.95 22.58 -14.64
C SER A 543 24.88 23.76 -15.61
N ASN A 544 26.04 24.28 -16.02
CA ASN A 544 26.13 25.31 -17.06
C ASN A 544 25.77 24.77 -18.45
N SER A 545 25.83 23.45 -18.64
CA SER A 545 25.48 22.78 -19.90
C SER A 545 24.03 22.31 -19.93
N SER A 546 23.36 22.61 -21.03
CA SER A 546 22.07 22.02 -21.40
C SER A 546 22.26 20.61 -21.95
N LEU A 547 21.33 19.71 -21.65
CA LEU A 547 21.27 18.38 -22.25
C LEU A 547 20.60 18.49 -23.63
N SER A 548 21.30 18.03 -24.66
CA SER A 548 20.88 18.14 -26.06
C SER A 548 19.72 17.22 -26.45
N GLN A 549 19.34 16.27 -25.58
CA GLN A 549 18.32 15.24 -25.87
C GLN A 549 17.36 15.07 -24.69
N SER A 550 16.09 14.78 -24.98
CA SER A 550 15.07 14.34 -24.01
C SER A 550 15.33 12.94 -23.43
N HIS A 551 16.36 12.25 -23.93
CA HIS A 551 16.75 10.91 -23.51
C HIS A 551 17.76 11.00 -22.39
N LEU A 552 17.32 10.69 -21.18
CA LEU A 552 18.17 10.62 -20.00
C LEU A 552 18.63 9.19 -19.77
N PHE A 553 19.78 9.05 -19.11
CA PHE A 553 20.28 7.77 -18.63
C PHE A 553 20.60 7.88 -17.14
N ILE A 554 20.05 6.95 -16.36
CA ILE A 554 20.26 6.84 -14.92
C ILE A 554 20.95 5.52 -14.62
N LYS A 555 22.02 5.56 -13.83
CA LYS A 555 22.75 4.34 -13.44
C LYS A 555 21.95 3.55 -12.40
N PRO A 556 22.18 2.23 -12.26
CA PRO A 556 21.51 1.45 -11.23
C PRO A 556 21.79 2.02 -9.83
N ASN A 557 20.75 2.14 -9.02
CA ASN A 557 20.82 2.68 -7.65
C ASN A 557 21.23 4.17 -7.54
N ASP A 558 21.12 4.94 -8.63
CA ASP A 558 21.39 6.38 -8.62
C ASP A 558 20.10 7.21 -8.57
N ILE A 559 20.19 8.37 -7.91
CA ILE A 559 19.18 9.44 -7.95
C ILE A 559 19.75 10.61 -8.75
N SER A 560 19.02 11.03 -9.78
CA SER A 560 19.39 12.16 -10.63
C SER A 560 18.31 13.24 -10.56
N ALA A 561 18.73 14.50 -10.47
CA ALA A 561 17.84 15.67 -10.44
C ALA A 561 18.09 16.57 -11.66
N PHE A 562 17.00 17.03 -12.26
CA PHE A 562 17.01 17.86 -13.45
C PHE A 562 16.09 19.07 -13.26
N LYS A 563 16.49 20.21 -13.81
CA LYS A 563 15.61 21.34 -14.06
C LYS A 563 15.13 21.27 -15.50
N ILE A 564 13.81 21.19 -15.69
CA ILE A 564 13.16 21.18 -17.00
C ILE A 564 12.43 22.50 -17.23
N THR A 565 12.60 23.09 -18.40
CA THR A 565 11.97 24.35 -18.81
C THR A 565 11.15 24.07 -20.07
N PRO A 566 9.81 24.22 -20.04
CA PRO A 566 8.98 24.12 -21.23
C PRO A 566 9.12 25.35 -22.14
N TYR A 567 8.65 25.22 -23.39
CA TYR A 567 8.53 26.35 -24.34
C TYR A 567 7.46 27.36 -23.93
#